data_AF-A0A2P7Q2W3-F1
#
_entry.id   AF-A0A2P7Q2W3-F1
#
_cell.length_a   1.000
_cell.length_b   1.000
_cell.length_c   1.000
_cell.angle_alpha   90.00
_cell.angle_beta   90.00
_cell.angle_gamma   90.00
#
_symmetry.space_group_name_H-M   'P 1'
#
loop_
_entity.id
_entity.type
_entity.pdbx_description
1 polymer ?
#
loop_
_entity_poly.entity_id
_entity_poly.type
_entity_poly.pdbx_seq_one_letter_code
_entity_poly.pdbx_strand_id
1 'polypeptide(L)'
;MKNKALTMTIVANMTSNYGEGLGNISSVQKVFRNGKVYATRSRESLKNAIMVQSGMYEDLEVVVDGATQKKVDEEKNASNCRALEGGYMSTSPTTKIRKSSFYLTDAVACDEFVNETRFHNNLYLASSYAKANNINLQEDAKKSGLMPYQYEYDKSMKQYSITFDLDKVGVDANYDVEASKEEKILRVKTILDAIENLALAVKGNLDNAEPLLVFGGIGDYKTHYFENVVRVDRNKLDITEDLKRRLDNGYRVGLLRGGNFDNEMDIIEELKPISMAEFFSKLEEDVKEYYE
;
A
#
# COMPACT_ATOMS: atom_id res chain seq x y z
N MET A 1 7.38 -20.65 -18.70
CA MET A 1 7.42 -19.39 -17.92
C MET A 1 7.96 -18.29 -18.82
N LYS A 2 7.22 -17.18 -18.95
CA LYS A 2 7.63 -16.04 -19.80
C LYS A 2 8.70 -15.17 -19.09
N ASN A 3 8.98 -15.43 -17.81
CA ASN A 3 10.00 -14.77 -16.98
C ASN A 3 9.85 -13.25 -16.88
N LYS A 4 8.60 -12.76 -16.88
CA LYS A 4 8.30 -11.32 -16.76
C LYS A 4 7.75 -10.97 -15.39
N ALA A 5 7.84 -9.69 -15.07
CA ALA A 5 7.22 -9.08 -13.91
C ALA A 5 6.43 -7.83 -14.31
N LEU A 6 5.31 -7.62 -13.64
CA LEU A 6 4.61 -6.35 -13.62
C LEU A 6 5.20 -5.51 -12.50
N THR A 7 5.72 -4.33 -12.80
CA THR A 7 6.30 -3.43 -11.81
C THR A 7 5.75 -2.03 -11.96
N MET A 8 5.50 -1.38 -10.82
CA MET A 8 5.03 -0.01 -10.74
C MET A 8 5.76 0.73 -9.64
N THR A 9 6.06 2.01 -9.86
CA THR A 9 6.43 2.98 -8.82
C THR A 9 5.40 4.10 -8.83
N ILE A 10 4.80 4.32 -7.67
CA ILE A 10 3.60 5.11 -7.47
C ILE A 10 3.92 6.24 -6.51
N VAL A 11 3.48 7.44 -6.86
CA VAL A 11 3.49 8.61 -6.01
C VAL A 11 2.04 8.95 -5.67
N ALA A 12 1.70 9.00 -4.38
CA ALA A 12 0.35 9.24 -3.90
C ALA A 12 0.35 10.08 -2.62
N ASN A 13 -0.73 10.82 -2.36
CA ASN A 13 -0.93 11.47 -1.07
C ASN A 13 -1.45 10.45 -0.06
N MET A 14 -0.68 10.16 0.98
CA MET A 14 -1.02 9.08 1.92
C MET A 14 -0.80 9.51 3.37
N THR A 15 -1.73 9.13 4.24
CA THR A 15 -1.53 9.23 5.68
C THR A 15 -0.56 8.16 6.15
N SER A 16 0.42 8.59 6.95
CA SER A 16 1.44 7.72 7.52
C SER A 16 0.88 6.68 8.47
N ASN A 17 1.66 5.63 8.68
CA ASN A 17 1.35 4.64 9.70
C ASN A 17 1.63 5.22 11.08
N TYR A 18 0.82 4.80 12.04
CA TYR A 18 1.03 5.09 13.44
C TYR A 18 1.67 3.90 14.13
N GLY A 19 2.39 4.14 15.23
CA GLY A 19 2.77 3.06 16.13
C GLY A 19 1.54 2.27 16.59
N GLU A 20 1.69 0.95 16.70
CA GLU A 20 0.62 -0.02 17.03
C GLU A 20 0.24 -0.04 18.53
N GLY A 21 0.79 0.88 19.33
CA GLY A 21 0.48 0.98 20.75
C GLY A 21 -0.93 1.48 21.02
N LEU A 22 -1.58 0.92 22.05
CA LEU A 22 -2.90 1.35 22.53
C LEU A 22 -2.86 2.56 23.47
N GLY A 23 -1.71 3.24 23.54
CA GLY A 23 -1.52 4.41 24.40
C GLY A 23 -2.23 5.65 23.88
N ASN A 24 -2.44 6.62 24.77
CA ASN A 24 -3.00 7.93 24.43
C ASN A 24 -2.00 8.84 23.69
N ILE A 25 -0.77 8.38 23.47
CA ILE A 25 0.27 9.06 22.70
C ILE A 25 0.73 8.12 21.59
N SER A 26 0.80 8.62 20.37
CA SER A 26 1.17 7.82 19.21
C SER A 26 1.98 8.63 18.23
N SER A 27 3.10 8.07 17.77
CA SER A 27 3.97 8.65 16.76
C SER A 27 3.71 8.06 15.38
N VAL A 28 4.01 8.83 14.33
CA VAL A 28 4.07 8.25 12.98
C VAL A 28 5.34 7.41 12.84
N GLN A 29 5.28 6.36 12.01
CA GLN A 29 6.46 5.60 11.61
C GLN A 29 7.37 6.47 10.74
N LYS A 30 8.68 6.33 10.91
CA LYS A 30 9.68 7.19 10.28
C LYS A 30 10.90 6.38 9.85
N VAL A 31 11.60 6.87 8.85
CA VAL A 31 12.92 6.38 8.42
C VAL A 31 13.91 7.53 8.38
N PHE A 32 15.16 7.26 8.77
CA PHE A 32 16.26 8.21 8.66
C PHE A 32 17.07 7.94 7.39
N ARG A 33 17.19 8.94 6.51
CA ARG A 33 17.96 8.86 5.26
C ARG A 33 18.67 10.19 5.01
N ASN A 34 19.93 10.15 4.60
CA ASN A 34 20.70 11.33 4.19
C ASN A 34 20.63 12.52 5.19
N GLY A 35 20.68 12.24 6.49
CA GLY A 35 20.63 13.28 7.53
C GLY A 35 19.24 13.80 7.87
N LYS A 36 18.18 13.30 7.21
CA LYS A 36 16.80 13.75 7.37
C LYS A 36 15.88 12.62 7.80
N VAL A 37 14.77 12.99 8.42
CA VAL A 37 13.72 12.06 8.86
C VAL A 37 12.56 12.15 7.88
N TYR A 38 12.04 11.02 7.45
CA TYR A 38 10.90 10.93 6.53
C TYR A 38 9.81 10.09 7.17
N ALA A 39 8.56 10.55 7.10
CA ALA A 39 7.42 9.78 7.56
C ALA A 39 7.14 8.62 6.60
N THR A 40 6.68 7.49 7.13
CA THR A 40 6.47 6.28 6.35
C THR A 40 5.14 5.61 6.64
N ARG A 41 4.68 4.87 5.62
CA ARG A 41 3.71 3.80 5.78
C ARG A 41 4.41 2.49 5.42
N SER A 42 4.48 1.57 6.37
CA SER A 42 5.13 0.29 6.16
C SER A 42 4.49 -0.51 5.04
N ARG A 43 5.32 -1.26 4.32
CA ARG A 43 4.88 -2.17 3.26
C ARG A 43 3.85 -3.19 3.75
N GLU A 44 3.93 -3.66 5.01
CA GLU A 44 2.97 -4.60 5.58
C GLU A 44 1.59 -3.97 5.76
N SER A 45 1.53 -2.73 6.26
CA SER A 45 0.25 -2.01 6.41
C SER A 45 -0.36 -1.66 5.06
N LEU A 46 0.47 -1.23 4.10
CA LEU A 46 0.02 -0.95 2.74
C LEU A 46 -0.48 -2.22 2.05
N LYS A 47 0.25 -3.33 2.16
CA LYS A 47 -0.18 -4.64 1.66
C LYS A 47 -1.52 -5.04 2.27
N ASN A 48 -1.71 -4.88 3.57
CA ASN A 48 -2.98 -5.22 4.21
C ASN A 48 -4.13 -4.35 3.70
N ALA A 49 -3.93 -3.03 3.56
CA ALA A 49 -4.96 -2.14 3.01
C ALA A 49 -5.37 -2.57 1.58
N ILE A 50 -4.39 -2.83 0.72
CA ILE A 50 -4.62 -3.30 -0.65
C ILE A 50 -5.35 -4.65 -0.65
N MET A 51 -4.90 -5.63 0.13
CA MET A 51 -5.51 -6.97 0.18
C MET A 51 -6.95 -6.97 0.71
N VAL A 52 -7.27 -6.10 1.66
CA VAL A 52 -8.64 -5.91 2.15
C VAL A 52 -9.49 -5.26 1.07
N GLN A 53 -9.03 -4.14 0.49
CA GLN A 53 -9.80 -3.39 -0.52
C GLN A 53 -10.00 -4.19 -1.81
N SER A 54 -9.03 -5.01 -2.21
CA SER A 54 -9.10 -5.86 -3.40
C SER A 54 -9.96 -7.12 -3.20
N GLY A 55 -10.49 -7.36 -2.00
CA GLY A 55 -11.20 -8.59 -1.64
C GLY A 55 -10.31 -9.84 -1.54
N MET A 56 -8.99 -9.69 -1.64
CA MET A 56 -8.05 -10.83 -1.61
C MET A 56 -7.95 -11.49 -0.23
N TYR A 57 -8.48 -10.85 0.83
CA TYR A 57 -8.61 -11.42 2.17
C TYR A 57 -10.01 -11.97 2.49
N GLU A 58 -10.97 -11.96 1.56
CA GLU A 58 -12.32 -12.50 1.81
C GLU A 58 -12.33 -13.99 2.14
N ASP A 59 -11.39 -14.76 1.58
CA ASP A 59 -11.24 -16.19 1.80
C ASP A 59 -10.17 -16.56 2.84
N LEU A 60 -9.66 -15.55 3.59
CA LEU A 60 -8.66 -15.75 4.63
C LEU A 60 -9.22 -16.57 5.78
N GLU A 61 -8.61 -17.73 6.03
CA GLU A 61 -8.78 -18.46 7.29
C GLU A 61 -7.48 -18.40 8.10
N VAL A 62 -7.64 -18.34 9.42
CA VAL A 62 -6.52 -18.31 10.36
C VAL A 62 -6.65 -19.44 11.38
N VAL A 63 -5.50 -19.89 11.87
CA VAL A 63 -5.38 -20.86 12.96
C VAL A 63 -4.43 -20.32 14.04
N VAL A 64 -4.56 -20.82 15.25
CA VAL A 64 -3.69 -20.46 16.37
C VAL A 64 -2.82 -21.66 16.71
N ASP A 65 -1.50 -21.49 16.57
CA ASP A 65 -0.48 -22.48 16.94
C ASP A 65 0.73 -21.74 17.51
N GLY A 66 0.68 -21.41 18.81
CA GLY A 66 1.59 -20.47 19.47
C GLY A 66 1.36 -19.00 19.07
N ALA A 67 1.25 -18.74 17.77
CA ALA A 67 0.87 -17.45 17.18
C ALA A 67 -0.28 -17.64 16.17
N THR A 68 -1.01 -16.56 15.89
CA THR A 68 -2.01 -16.55 14.82
C THR A 68 -1.31 -16.57 13.45
N GLN A 69 -1.65 -17.55 12.62
CA GLN A 69 -1.08 -17.71 11.28
C GLN A 69 -2.18 -18.05 10.26
N LYS A 70 -1.89 -17.86 8.98
CA LYS A 70 -2.81 -18.24 7.89
C LYS A 70 -2.95 -19.76 7.87
N LYS A 71 -4.18 -20.27 7.73
CA LYS A 71 -4.44 -21.70 7.57
C LYS A 71 -3.99 -22.14 6.17
N VAL A 72 -3.12 -23.15 6.12
CA VAL A 72 -2.61 -23.72 4.87
C VAL A 72 -2.49 -25.23 5.03
N ASP A 73 -3.07 -25.97 4.08
CA ASP A 73 -3.06 -27.43 4.01
C ASP A 73 -3.22 -27.87 2.54
N GLU A 74 -3.37 -29.17 2.30
CA GLU A 74 -3.54 -29.71 0.93
C GLU A 74 -4.84 -29.21 0.27
N GLU A 75 -5.89 -28.97 1.06
CA GLU A 75 -7.19 -28.48 0.59
C GLU A 75 -7.24 -26.96 0.46
N LYS A 76 -6.40 -26.22 1.18
CA LYS A 76 -6.35 -24.75 1.19
C LYS A 76 -4.91 -24.26 1.03
N ASN A 77 -4.59 -23.83 -0.19
CA ASN A 77 -3.24 -23.43 -0.60
C ASN A 77 -3.29 -22.25 -1.58
N ALA A 78 -2.14 -21.77 -2.06
CA ALA A 78 -2.15 -20.57 -2.89
C ALA A 78 -2.83 -20.74 -4.26
N SER A 79 -3.16 -21.96 -4.72
CA SER A 79 -3.94 -22.12 -5.96
C SER A 79 -5.42 -21.76 -5.81
N ASN A 80 -6.00 -21.91 -4.61
CA ASN A 80 -7.43 -21.75 -4.37
C ASN A 80 -7.80 -20.78 -3.23
N CYS A 81 -6.81 -20.28 -2.49
CA CYS A 81 -6.99 -19.26 -1.46
C CYS A 81 -6.17 -18.00 -1.81
N ARG A 82 -6.86 -16.94 -2.21
CA ARG A 82 -6.29 -15.65 -2.62
C ARG A 82 -5.52 -14.98 -1.50
N ALA A 83 -5.96 -15.13 -0.25
CA ALA A 83 -5.27 -14.56 0.91
C ALA A 83 -3.83 -15.05 1.09
N LEU A 84 -3.49 -16.21 0.53
CA LEU A 84 -2.15 -16.80 0.56
C LEU A 84 -1.20 -16.22 -0.50
N GLU A 85 -1.69 -15.37 -1.41
CA GLU A 85 -0.89 -14.69 -2.43
C GLU A 85 0.15 -13.74 -1.81
N GLY A 86 -0.20 -13.15 -0.67
CA GLY A 86 0.67 -12.35 0.19
C GLY A 86 1.84 -13.13 0.84
N GLY A 87 1.92 -14.44 0.61
CA GLY A 87 2.87 -15.35 1.24
C GLY A 87 2.35 -15.91 2.57
N TYR A 88 2.97 -17.01 3.00
CA TYR A 88 2.69 -17.64 4.29
C TYR A 88 3.92 -18.38 4.82
N MET A 89 3.88 -18.61 6.12
CA MET A 89 4.72 -19.57 6.82
C MET A 89 3.78 -20.40 7.68
N SER A 90 3.73 -21.71 7.46
CA SER A 90 3.01 -22.65 8.32
C SER A 90 4.04 -23.39 9.17
N THR A 91 3.77 -23.55 10.47
CA THR A 91 4.68 -24.16 11.45
C THR A 91 4.34 -25.61 11.82
N SER A 92 3.14 -26.09 11.47
CA SER A 92 2.65 -27.41 11.89
C SER A 92 1.71 -28.01 10.82
N PRO A 93 1.82 -29.32 10.50
CA PRO A 93 2.74 -30.32 11.07
C PRO A 93 4.16 -30.29 10.49
N THR A 94 4.38 -29.62 9.35
CA THR A 94 5.70 -29.42 8.74
C THR A 94 5.88 -27.95 8.38
N THR A 95 7.09 -27.42 8.56
CA THR A 95 7.36 -26.03 8.23
C THR A 95 7.37 -25.84 6.72
N LYS A 96 6.34 -25.17 6.19
CA LYS A 96 6.24 -24.80 4.77
C LYS A 96 6.26 -23.29 4.64
N ILE A 97 7.11 -22.78 3.75
CA ILE A 97 7.24 -21.34 3.49
C ILE A 97 6.92 -21.10 2.02
N ARG A 98 6.00 -20.17 1.76
CA ARG A 98 5.75 -19.63 0.44
C ARG A 98 6.01 -18.12 0.46
N LYS A 99 6.93 -17.67 -0.38
CA LYS A 99 7.15 -16.23 -0.60
C LYS A 99 5.92 -15.63 -1.30
N SER A 100 5.66 -14.35 -1.04
CA SER A 100 4.61 -13.63 -1.77
C SER A 100 4.92 -13.62 -3.27
N SER A 101 3.89 -13.62 -4.12
CA SER A 101 4.09 -13.36 -5.55
C SER A 101 4.21 -11.88 -5.87
N PHE A 102 3.90 -10.99 -4.93
CA PHE A 102 4.04 -9.56 -5.12
C PHE A 102 4.68 -8.88 -3.89
N TYR A 103 5.52 -7.90 -4.19
CA TYR A 103 6.41 -7.25 -3.23
C TYR A 103 6.11 -5.77 -3.22
N LEU A 104 6.19 -5.15 -2.04
CA LEU A 104 6.05 -3.71 -1.87
C LEU A 104 7.27 -3.17 -1.13
N THR A 105 7.69 -1.96 -1.48
CA THR A 105 8.53 -1.13 -0.61
C THR A 105 7.68 -0.46 0.46
N ASP A 106 8.32 0.11 1.47
CA ASP A 106 7.63 1.10 2.30
C ASP A 106 7.23 2.29 1.43
N ALA A 107 6.09 2.89 1.75
CA ALA A 107 5.72 4.20 1.24
C ALA A 107 6.44 5.26 2.06
N VAL A 108 7.39 5.95 1.43
CA VAL A 108 8.25 6.95 2.09
C VAL A 108 7.88 8.34 1.59
N ALA A 109 7.76 9.29 2.52
CA ALA A 109 7.53 10.70 2.18
C ALA A 109 8.60 11.24 1.23
N CYS A 110 8.16 12.03 0.25
CA CYS A 110 9.04 12.71 -0.70
C CYS A 110 9.81 13.85 -0.01
N ASP A 111 9.19 14.48 0.99
CA ASP A 111 9.76 15.57 1.76
C ASP A 111 10.04 15.17 3.21
N GLU A 112 10.91 15.94 3.87
CA GLU A 112 11.28 15.73 5.26
C GLU A 112 10.07 15.88 6.19
N PHE A 113 10.02 15.02 7.21
CA PHE A 113 8.96 15.07 8.21
C PHE A 113 9.09 16.32 9.07
N VAL A 114 8.08 17.17 9.00
CA VAL A 114 7.86 18.26 9.94
C VAL A 114 6.86 17.76 10.99
N ASN A 115 7.26 17.82 12.26
CA ASN A 115 6.41 17.31 13.34
C ASN A 115 5.16 18.18 13.50
N GLU A 116 4.02 17.66 13.07
CA GLU A 116 2.69 18.18 13.41
C GLU A 116 2.07 17.31 14.50
N THR A 117 1.80 17.90 15.66
CA THR A 117 1.12 17.21 16.76
C THR A 117 -0.34 17.62 16.81
N ARG A 118 -1.24 16.64 16.85
CA ARG A 118 -2.67 16.85 17.07
C ARG A 118 -3.06 16.51 18.50
N PHE A 119 -3.87 17.37 19.10
CA PHE A 119 -4.44 17.19 20.42
C PHE A 119 -5.94 16.95 20.27
N HIS A 120 -6.39 15.83 20.81
CA HIS A 120 -7.79 15.42 20.80
C HIS A 120 -8.22 14.97 22.18
N ASN A 121 -9.52 14.77 22.35
CA ASN A 121 -10.10 14.21 23.55
C ASN A 121 -11.44 13.54 23.19
N ASN A 122 -12.02 12.82 24.15
CA ASN A 122 -13.36 12.25 24.05
C ASN A 122 -14.45 13.18 24.63
N LEU A 123 -14.29 14.51 24.49
CA LEU A 123 -15.13 15.50 25.20
C LEU A 123 -16.63 15.29 25.02
N TYR A 124 -17.08 14.94 23.81
CA TYR A 124 -18.50 14.68 23.55
C TYR A 124 -19.04 13.50 24.38
N LEU A 125 -18.28 12.41 24.45
CA LEU A 125 -18.65 11.23 25.24
C LEU A 125 -18.63 11.54 26.74
N ALA A 126 -17.58 12.21 27.21
CA ALA A 126 -17.45 12.63 28.60
C ALA A 126 -18.58 13.58 29.01
N SER A 127 -18.94 14.55 28.16
CA SER A 127 -20.03 15.49 28.40
C SER A 127 -21.39 14.78 28.47
N SER A 128 -21.60 13.78 27.60
CA SER A 128 -22.83 12.98 27.59
C SER A 128 -22.97 12.15 28.86
N TYR A 129 -21.89 11.51 29.31
CA TYR A 129 -21.85 10.77 30.57
C TYR A 129 -22.07 11.70 31.77
N ALA A 130 -21.44 12.88 31.78
CA ALA A 130 -21.59 13.86 32.85
C ALA A 130 -23.05 14.30 33.02
N LYS A 131 -23.73 14.63 31.91
CA LYS A 131 -25.16 14.98 31.90
C LYS A 131 -26.03 13.86 32.43
N ALA A 132 -25.80 12.62 32.01
CA ALA A 132 -26.58 11.47 32.44
C ALA A 132 -26.42 11.15 33.94
N ASN A 133 -25.30 11.53 34.55
CA ASN A 133 -24.96 11.22 35.93
C ASN A 133 -24.95 12.45 36.86
N ASN A 134 -25.47 13.60 36.41
CA ASN A 134 -25.46 14.88 37.15
C ASN A 134 -24.06 15.28 37.67
N ILE A 135 -23.02 15.01 36.87
CA ILE A 135 -21.64 15.39 37.18
C ILE A 135 -21.35 16.77 36.56
N ASN A 136 -20.79 17.68 37.35
CA ASN A 136 -20.22 18.92 36.83
C ASN A 136 -18.88 18.63 36.13
N LEU A 137 -18.87 18.74 34.80
CA LEU A 137 -17.70 18.40 33.99
C LEU A 137 -16.51 19.35 34.25
N GLN A 138 -16.77 20.61 34.60
CA GLN A 138 -15.75 21.61 34.88
C GLN A 138 -15.06 21.38 36.21
N GLU A 139 -15.79 20.86 37.21
CA GLU A 139 -15.24 20.56 38.54
C GLU A 139 -14.58 19.17 38.59
N ASP A 140 -15.18 18.17 37.92
CA ASP A 140 -14.86 16.75 38.11
C ASP A 140 -14.68 15.97 36.79
N ALA A 141 -13.99 16.56 35.81
CA ALA A 141 -13.79 15.99 34.47
C ALA A 141 -13.30 14.52 34.45
N LYS A 142 -12.47 14.13 35.43
CA LYS A 142 -11.97 12.75 35.55
C LYS A 142 -13.07 11.75 35.86
N LYS A 143 -14.08 12.12 36.65
CA LYS A 143 -15.23 11.25 36.97
C LYS A 143 -16.09 10.99 35.73
N SER A 144 -16.07 11.89 34.77
CA SER A 144 -16.74 11.73 33.48
C SER A 144 -15.91 10.98 32.44
N GLY A 145 -14.73 10.48 32.81
CA GLY A 145 -13.83 9.76 31.90
C GLY A 145 -13.25 10.63 30.80
N LEU A 146 -13.16 11.95 30.99
CA LEU A 146 -12.51 12.84 30.02
C LEU A 146 -11.03 12.45 29.89
N MET A 147 -10.64 12.06 28.70
CA MET A 147 -9.30 11.59 28.38
C MET A 147 -8.76 12.36 27.17
N PRO A 148 -7.72 13.17 27.33
CA PRO A 148 -6.97 13.70 26.20
C PRO A 148 -6.11 12.61 25.58
N TYR A 149 -5.96 12.67 24.26
CA TYR A 149 -5.02 11.86 23.51
C TYR A 149 -4.34 12.71 22.44
N GLN A 150 -3.10 12.38 22.16
CA GLN A 150 -2.20 13.13 21.31
C GLN A 150 -1.59 12.19 20.28
N TYR A 151 -1.44 12.66 19.04
CA TYR A 151 -0.67 11.92 18.06
C TYR A 151 0.02 12.84 17.07
N GLU A 152 1.19 12.42 16.58
CA GLU A 152 1.82 13.04 15.42
C GLU A 152 0.99 12.76 14.19
N TYR A 153 0.71 13.76 13.37
CA TYR A 153 -0.03 13.60 12.12
C TYR A 153 0.90 13.84 10.94
N ASP A 154 0.76 13.01 9.91
CA ASP A 154 1.39 13.24 8.61
C ASP A 154 0.50 12.67 7.52
N LYS A 155 0.10 13.55 6.60
CA LYS A 155 -0.47 13.22 5.30
C LYS A 155 0.31 14.03 4.28
N SER A 156 1.08 13.34 3.47
CA SER A 156 2.04 13.93 2.55
C SER A 156 2.19 13.04 1.32
N MET A 157 2.80 13.60 0.28
CA MET A 157 3.15 12.84 -0.92
C MET A 157 4.19 11.79 -0.55
N LYS A 158 3.90 10.52 -0.87
CA LYS A 158 4.76 9.37 -0.62
C LYS A 158 4.98 8.59 -1.90
N GLN A 159 6.18 8.02 -2.00
CA GLN A 159 6.55 7.12 -3.07
C GLN A 159 6.66 5.69 -2.54
N TYR A 160 6.07 4.74 -3.27
CA TYR A 160 6.28 3.30 -3.07
C TYR A 160 6.35 2.57 -4.40
N SER A 161 6.92 1.38 -4.39
CA SER A 161 6.94 0.48 -5.53
C SER A 161 6.22 -0.82 -5.21
N ILE A 162 5.55 -1.38 -6.21
CA ILE A 162 4.98 -2.73 -6.18
C ILE A 162 5.46 -3.52 -7.39
N THR A 163 5.83 -4.78 -7.18
CA THR A 163 6.26 -5.68 -8.25
C THR A 163 5.64 -7.05 -8.07
N PHE A 164 5.01 -7.57 -9.12
CA PHE A 164 4.47 -8.92 -9.21
C PHE A 164 5.43 -9.81 -10.00
N ASP A 165 5.81 -10.95 -9.42
CA ASP A 165 6.36 -12.07 -10.17
C ASP A 165 5.20 -12.86 -10.78
N LEU A 166 4.86 -12.54 -12.03
CA LEU A 166 3.67 -13.08 -12.71
C LEU A 166 3.73 -14.60 -12.86
N ASP A 167 4.93 -15.20 -12.88
CA ASP A 167 5.10 -16.66 -12.90
C ASP A 167 4.74 -17.33 -11.55
N LYS A 168 4.63 -16.57 -10.46
CA LYS A 168 4.37 -17.08 -9.11
C LYS A 168 2.95 -16.83 -8.61
N VAL A 169 2.18 -15.98 -9.29
CA VAL A 169 0.76 -15.74 -8.98
C VAL A 169 -0.01 -17.06 -9.12
N GLY A 170 -0.76 -17.41 -8.08
CA GLY A 170 -1.56 -18.65 -8.04
C GLY A 170 -0.77 -19.95 -8.01
N VAL A 171 0.56 -19.92 -7.91
CA VAL A 171 1.41 -21.12 -7.87
C VAL A 171 1.80 -21.43 -6.42
N ASP A 172 1.61 -22.67 -5.99
CA ASP A 172 2.10 -23.19 -4.71
C ASP A 172 2.97 -24.44 -4.91
N ALA A 173 4.29 -24.23 -4.94
CA ALA A 173 5.27 -25.31 -5.10
C ALA A 173 5.36 -26.24 -3.88
N ASN A 174 4.83 -25.86 -2.71
CA ASN A 174 4.83 -26.74 -1.54
C ASN A 174 3.77 -27.85 -1.62
N TYR A 175 2.86 -27.75 -2.58
CA TYR A 175 1.76 -28.68 -2.83
C TYR A 175 1.65 -29.08 -4.31
N ASP A 176 2.57 -28.62 -5.16
CA ASP A 176 2.60 -28.86 -6.61
C ASP A 176 1.27 -28.52 -7.33
N VAL A 177 0.66 -27.40 -6.94
CA VAL A 177 -0.63 -26.91 -7.45
C VAL A 177 -0.55 -25.50 -8.03
N GLU A 178 -1.44 -25.22 -8.97
CA GLU A 178 -1.48 -23.96 -9.72
C GLU A 178 -2.92 -23.57 -10.04
N ALA A 179 -3.25 -22.29 -9.82
CA ALA A 179 -4.56 -21.72 -10.15
C ALA A 179 -4.79 -21.67 -11.68
N SER A 180 -6.05 -21.62 -12.10
CA SER A 180 -6.40 -21.42 -13.51
C SER A 180 -5.89 -20.07 -14.03
N LYS A 181 -5.75 -19.94 -15.35
CA LYS A 181 -5.31 -18.68 -15.99
C LYS A 181 -6.24 -17.52 -15.62
N GLU A 182 -7.55 -17.77 -15.62
CA GLU A 182 -8.59 -16.79 -15.31
C GLU A 182 -8.46 -16.29 -13.87
N GLU A 183 -8.20 -17.20 -12.92
CA GLU A 183 -8.00 -16.86 -11.52
C GLU A 183 -6.71 -16.05 -11.31
N LYS A 184 -5.64 -16.36 -12.03
CA LYS A 184 -4.40 -15.56 -11.98
C LYS A 184 -4.59 -14.13 -12.50
N ILE A 185 -5.27 -13.99 -13.64
CA ILE A 185 -5.63 -12.68 -14.20
C ILE A 185 -6.46 -11.90 -13.19
N LEU A 186 -7.49 -12.53 -12.62
CA LEU A 186 -8.38 -11.89 -11.66
C LEU A 186 -7.63 -11.38 -10.42
N ARG A 187 -6.72 -12.17 -9.85
CA ARG A 187 -5.93 -11.77 -8.68
C ARG A 187 -5.07 -10.53 -8.92
N VAL A 188 -4.39 -10.48 -10.06
CA VAL A 188 -3.56 -9.31 -10.40
C VAL A 188 -4.48 -8.11 -10.65
N LYS A 189 -5.56 -8.31 -11.41
CA LYS A 189 -6.54 -7.26 -11.71
C LYS A 189 -7.14 -6.63 -10.44
N THR A 190 -7.68 -7.42 -9.51
CA THR A 190 -8.33 -6.85 -8.31
C THR A 190 -7.34 -6.05 -7.44
N ILE A 191 -6.06 -6.43 -7.44
CA ILE A 191 -5.02 -5.65 -6.78
C ILE A 191 -4.74 -4.34 -7.54
N LEU A 192 -4.71 -4.36 -8.88
CA LEU A 192 -4.59 -3.15 -9.69
C LEU A 192 -5.76 -2.19 -9.47
N ASP A 193 -7.00 -2.70 -9.49
CA ASP A 193 -8.22 -1.92 -9.23
C ASP A 193 -8.19 -1.27 -7.83
N ALA A 194 -7.69 -2.01 -6.83
CA ALA A 194 -7.53 -1.50 -5.47
C ALA A 194 -6.43 -0.45 -5.34
N ILE A 195 -5.36 -0.53 -6.15
CA ILE A 195 -4.29 0.48 -6.18
C ILE A 195 -4.80 1.76 -6.86
N GLU A 196 -5.49 1.62 -8.00
CA GLU A 196 -6.04 2.77 -8.74
C GLU A 196 -6.97 3.61 -7.86
N ASN A 197 -7.80 2.94 -7.05
CA ASN A 197 -8.85 3.58 -6.24
C ASN A 197 -8.53 3.55 -4.73
N LEU A 198 -7.24 3.50 -4.36
CA LEU A 198 -6.82 3.19 -3.00
C LEU A 198 -7.41 4.15 -1.97
N ALA A 199 -8.16 3.60 -1.02
CA ALA A 199 -8.73 4.33 0.10
C ALA A 199 -8.13 3.83 1.41
N LEU A 200 -7.68 4.76 2.26
CA LEU A 200 -7.04 4.43 3.53
C LEU A 200 -7.90 4.91 4.69
N ALA A 201 -8.34 3.96 5.53
CA ALA A 201 -8.96 4.28 6.81
C ALA A 201 -7.88 4.31 7.91
N VAL A 202 -7.59 5.48 8.48
CA VAL A 202 -6.55 5.66 9.50
C VAL A 202 -7.07 6.51 10.64
N LYS A 203 -7.18 5.92 11.85
CA LYS A 203 -7.67 6.59 13.07
C LYS A 203 -8.98 7.37 12.88
N GLY A 204 -9.91 6.83 12.09
CA GLY A 204 -11.20 7.45 11.80
C GLY A 204 -11.20 8.45 10.63
N ASN A 205 -10.04 8.77 10.05
CA ASN A 205 -9.97 9.49 8.79
C ASN A 205 -10.08 8.52 7.62
N LEU A 206 -10.83 8.92 6.60
CA LEU A 206 -10.88 8.25 5.31
C LEU A 206 -10.11 9.10 4.30
N ASP A 207 -8.97 8.60 3.85
CA ASP A 207 -8.09 9.30 2.93
C ASP A 207 -8.17 8.71 1.53
N ASN A 208 -8.33 9.58 0.53
CA ASN A 208 -8.06 9.23 -0.85
C ASN A 208 -6.55 9.14 -1.05
N ALA A 209 -6.07 7.95 -1.37
CA ALA A 209 -4.68 7.61 -1.65
C ALA A 209 -4.51 7.10 -3.08
N GLU A 210 -5.40 7.51 -3.99
CA GLU A 210 -5.25 7.25 -5.42
C GLU A 210 -3.90 7.75 -5.93
N PRO A 211 -3.35 7.10 -6.96
CA PRO A 211 -2.09 7.53 -7.55
C PRO A 211 -2.19 8.93 -8.15
N LEU A 212 -1.18 9.76 -7.88
CA LEU A 212 -0.99 11.04 -8.56
C LEU A 212 -0.11 10.88 -9.80
N LEU A 213 0.86 9.97 -9.73
CA LEU A 213 1.81 9.66 -10.78
C LEU A 213 2.24 8.21 -10.65
N VAL A 214 2.28 7.47 -11.76
CA VAL A 214 2.70 6.06 -11.78
C VAL A 214 3.62 5.82 -12.97
N PHE A 215 4.73 5.13 -12.73
CA PHE A 215 5.60 4.55 -13.76
C PHE A 215 5.51 3.05 -13.68
N GLY A 216 5.17 2.35 -14.77
CA GLY A 216 5.06 0.91 -14.71
C GLY A 216 4.67 0.22 -16.01
N GLY A 217 4.62 -1.11 -15.94
CA GLY A 217 4.48 -1.98 -17.11
C GLY A 217 5.01 -3.39 -16.84
N ILE A 218 4.86 -4.27 -17.83
CA ILE A 218 5.39 -5.64 -17.80
C ILE A 218 6.73 -5.67 -18.52
N GLY A 219 7.76 -6.21 -17.87
CA GLY A 219 9.07 -6.43 -18.48
C GLY A 219 9.88 -7.51 -17.79
N ASP A 220 11.14 -7.64 -18.15
CA ASP A 220 11.97 -8.80 -17.77
C ASP A 220 12.58 -8.68 -16.35
N TYR A 221 12.47 -7.51 -15.72
CA TYR A 221 13.08 -7.23 -14.42
C TYR A 221 12.12 -7.55 -13.26
N LYS A 222 12.38 -8.65 -12.55
CA LYS A 222 11.63 -9.07 -11.34
C LYS A 222 12.02 -8.30 -10.07
N THR A 223 12.08 -6.96 -10.16
CA THR A 223 12.40 -6.07 -9.05
C THR A 223 11.63 -4.75 -9.17
N HIS A 224 11.78 -3.84 -8.22
CA HIS A 224 11.19 -2.50 -8.27
C HIS A 224 11.90 -1.64 -9.31
N TYR A 225 11.53 -1.82 -10.58
CA TYR A 225 12.32 -1.35 -11.72
C TYR A 225 12.44 0.17 -11.80
N PHE A 226 11.55 0.95 -11.16
CA PHE A 226 11.60 2.41 -11.20
C PHE A 226 12.06 3.06 -9.87
N GLU A 227 12.27 2.26 -8.81
CA GLU A 227 12.54 2.75 -7.44
C GLU A 227 13.70 3.75 -7.37
N ASN A 228 14.78 3.49 -8.12
CA ASN A 228 15.99 4.30 -8.09
C ASN A 228 16.01 5.50 -9.05
N VAL A 229 15.03 5.63 -9.96
CA VAL A 229 15.02 6.72 -10.97
C VAL A 229 13.84 7.66 -10.81
N VAL A 230 12.77 7.22 -10.15
CA VAL A 230 11.66 8.11 -9.78
C VAL A 230 12.06 8.77 -8.47
N ARG A 231 12.24 10.09 -8.51
CA ARG A 231 12.47 10.91 -7.33
C ARG A 231 11.61 12.15 -7.41
N VAL A 232 10.86 12.39 -6.35
CA VAL A 232 10.14 13.65 -6.15
C VAL A 232 10.79 14.39 -4.99
N ASP A 233 11.08 15.67 -5.19
CA ASP A 233 11.63 16.57 -4.18
C ASP A 233 10.85 17.88 -4.25
N ARG A 234 10.25 18.32 -3.13
CA ARG A 234 9.45 19.55 -3.04
C ARG A 234 8.40 19.65 -4.16
N ASN A 235 7.54 18.65 -4.29
CA ASN A 235 6.50 18.54 -5.32
C ASN A 235 7.01 18.58 -6.78
N LYS A 236 8.31 18.42 -7.04
CA LYS A 236 8.86 18.34 -8.39
C LYS A 236 9.38 16.94 -8.67
N LEU A 237 8.97 16.38 -9.81
CA LEU A 237 9.57 15.16 -10.33
C LEU A 237 10.94 15.49 -10.94
N ASP A 238 11.98 14.75 -10.55
CA ASP A 238 13.29 14.81 -11.21
C ASP A 238 13.26 14.03 -12.53
N ILE A 239 13.15 14.74 -13.65
CA ILE A 239 13.07 14.15 -15.00
C ILE A 239 14.49 13.90 -15.51
N THR A 240 15.03 12.72 -15.21
CA THR A 240 16.38 12.32 -15.62
C THR A 240 16.38 11.53 -16.93
N GLU A 241 17.54 11.50 -17.62
CA GLU A 241 17.71 10.70 -18.83
C GLU A 241 17.57 9.19 -18.57
N ASP A 242 17.96 8.71 -17.38
CA ASP A 242 17.75 7.30 -17.00
C ASP A 242 16.27 6.98 -16.80
N LEU A 243 15.47 7.91 -16.27
CA LEU A 243 14.02 7.75 -16.17
C LEU A 243 13.38 7.62 -17.56
N LYS A 244 13.74 8.50 -18.49
CA LYS A 244 13.26 8.45 -19.88
C LYS A 244 13.63 7.14 -20.57
N ARG A 245 14.89 6.71 -20.45
CA ARG A 245 15.36 5.45 -21.04
C ARG A 245 14.64 4.22 -20.49
N ARG A 246 14.24 4.23 -19.21
CA ARG A 246 13.46 3.12 -18.65
C ARG A 246 12.05 3.05 -19.26
N LEU A 247 11.47 4.17 -19.68
CA LEU A 247 10.17 4.18 -20.35
C LEU A 247 10.22 3.55 -21.75
N ASP A 248 11.33 3.71 -22.48
CA ASP A 248 11.50 3.19 -23.84
C ASP A 248 11.36 1.65 -23.95
N ASN A 249 11.48 0.93 -22.83
CA ASN A 249 11.38 -0.54 -22.77
C ASN A 249 9.94 -1.06 -22.66
N GLY A 250 8.96 -0.36 -23.24
CA GLY A 250 7.55 -0.76 -23.21
C GLY A 250 6.81 -0.42 -21.92
N TYR A 251 7.41 0.44 -21.08
CA TYR A 251 6.76 0.94 -19.87
C TYR A 251 6.00 2.22 -20.16
N ARG A 252 5.06 2.56 -19.29
CA ARG A 252 4.19 3.73 -19.46
C ARG A 252 4.24 4.58 -18.20
N VAL A 253 3.75 5.82 -18.34
CA VAL A 253 3.54 6.73 -17.22
C VAL A 253 2.09 7.21 -17.22
N GLY A 254 1.43 7.07 -16.07
CA GLY A 254 0.11 7.61 -15.80
C GLY A 254 0.23 8.86 -14.92
N LEU A 255 -0.52 9.91 -15.22
CA LEU A 255 -0.53 11.16 -14.46
C LEU A 255 -1.97 11.60 -14.16
N LEU A 256 -2.24 11.90 -12.90
CA LEU A 256 -3.45 12.60 -12.47
C LEU A 256 -3.20 14.11 -12.54
N ARG A 257 -3.71 14.73 -13.61
CA ARG A 257 -3.60 16.18 -13.83
C ARG A 257 -4.47 16.91 -12.82
N GLY A 258 -3.85 17.82 -12.06
CA GLY A 258 -4.55 18.54 -11.01
C GLY A 258 -3.71 19.63 -10.32
N GLY A 259 -2.52 19.94 -10.85
CA GLY A 259 -1.57 20.82 -10.17
C GLY A 259 -0.94 20.15 -8.96
N ASN A 260 -0.78 18.83 -8.99
CA ASN A 260 -0.15 18.07 -7.91
C ASN A 260 1.38 18.23 -7.90
N PHE A 261 1.96 18.56 -9.06
CA PHE A 261 3.39 18.75 -9.24
C PHE A 261 3.68 20.17 -9.71
N ASP A 262 4.70 20.81 -9.15
CA ASP A 262 5.10 22.17 -9.56
C ASP A 262 5.61 22.20 -11.01
N ASN A 263 6.20 21.10 -11.48
CA ASN A 263 6.69 20.93 -12.85
C ASN A 263 5.77 20.05 -13.72
N GLU A 264 4.46 20.08 -13.49
CA GLU A 264 3.48 19.25 -14.22
C GLU A 264 3.56 19.43 -15.75
N MET A 265 3.86 20.65 -16.24
CA MET A 265 4.03 20.89 -17.68
C MET A 265 5.24 20.17 -18.25
N ASP A 266 6.38 20.20 -17.56
CA ASP A 266 7.60 19.48 -17.99
C ASP A 266 7.34 17.97 -18.02
N ILE A 267 6.61 17.43 -17.04
CA ILE A 267 6.18 16.02 -17.03
C ILE A 267 5.35 15.70 -18.27
N ILE A 268 4.41 16.58 -18.63
CA ILE A 268 3.54 16.38 -19.80
C ILE A 268 4.34 16.41 -21.10
N GLU A 269 5.22 17.39 -21.27
CA GLU A 269 5.99 17.60 -22.49
C GLU A 269 7.05 16.52 -22.71
N GLU A 270 7.79 16.17 -21.65
CA GLU A 270 8.93 15.26 -21.75
C GLU A 270 8.56 13.78 -21.65
N LEU A 271 7.58 13.43 -20.80
CA LEU A 271 7.23 12.04 -20.51
C LEU A 271 5.93 11.57 -21.19
N LYS A 272 5.13 12.51 -21.72
CA LYS A 272 3.89 12.24 -22.47
C LYS A 272 2.95 11.25 -21.76
N PRO A 273 2.56 11.52 -20.50
CA PRO A 273 1.75 10.62 -19.72
C PRO A 273 0.33 10.50 -20.25
N ILE A 274 -0.21 9.30 -20.08
CA ILE A 274 -1.63 8.99 -20.29
C ILE A 274 -2.42 9.23 -18.99
N SER A 275 -3.75 9.22 -19.10
CA SER A 275 -4.61 9.35 -17.92
C SER A 275 -4.45 8.15 -16.97
N MET A 276 -4.75 8.34 -15.68
CA MET A 276 -4.64 7.25 -14.70
C MET A 276 -5.54 6.06 -15.07
N ALA A 277 -6.79 6.32 -15.47
CA ALA A 277 -7.72 5.29 -15.94
C ALA A 277 -7.20 4.53 -17.16
N GLU A 278 -6.64 5.24 -18.15
CA GLU A 278 -6.06 4.60 -19.33
C GLU A 278 -4.82 3.76 -18.98
N PHE A 279 -4.01 4.23 -18.03
CA PHE A 279 -2.84 3.51 -17.56
C PHE A 279 -3.21 2.15 -16.95
N PHE A 280 -4.15 2.12 -16.00
CA PHE A 280 -4.59 0.87 -15.36
C PHE A 280 -5.33 -0.05 -16.34
N SER A 281 -6.20 0.49 -17.21
CA SER A 281 -6.87 -0.30 -18.25
C SER A 281 -5.86 -1.02 -19.16
N LYS A 282 -4.80 -0.33 -19.59
CA LYS A 282 -3.75 -0.94 -20.42
C LYS A 282 -2.93 -1.99 -19.67
N LEU A 283 -2.66 -1.79 -18.38
CA LEU A 283 -1.98 -2.80 -17.56
C LEU A 283 -2.82 -4.06 -17.39
N GLU A 284 -4.12 -3.93 -17.18
CA GLU A 284 -5.02 -5.09 -17.13
C GLU A 284 -5.01 -5.89 -18.44
N GLU A 285 -4.99 -5.20 -19.58
CA GLU A 285 -4.87 -5.82 -20.90
C GLU A 285 -3.54 -6.57 -21.05
N ASP A 286 -2.42 -5.93 -20.69
CA ASP A 286 -1.10 -6.57 -20.72
C ASP A 286 -1.05 -7.83 -19.82
N VAL A 287 -1.73 -7.80 -18.66
CA VAL A 287 -1.83 -8.96 -17.74
C VAL A 287 -2.64 -10.10 -18.36
N LYS A 288 -3.73 -9.79 -19.06
CA LYS A 288 -4.52 -10.82 -19.79
C LYS A 288 -3.65 -11.46 -20.87
N GLU A 289 -3.02 -10.66 -21.71
CA GLU A 289 -2.11 -11.15 -22.78
C GLU A 289 -0.92 -11.96 -22.22
N TYR A 290 -0.47 -11.64 -20.99
CA TYR A 290 0.57 -12.42 -20.33
C TYR A 290 0.14 -13.86 -20.02
N TYR A 291 -1.09 -14.08 -19.54
CA TYR A 291 -1.57 -15.40 -19.12
C TYR A 291 -2.26 -16.20 -20.25
N GLU A 292 -2.68 -15.53 -21.31
CA GLU A 292 -3.07 -16.17 -22.58
C GLU A 292 -1.89 -16.92 -23.22
#